data_AF-A0A178VP07-F1
#
_entry.id   AF-A0A178VP07-F1
#
_cell.length_a   1.000
_cell.length_b   1.000
_cell.length_c   1.000
_cell.angle_alpha   90.00
_cell.angle_beta   90.00
_cell.angle_gamma   90.00
#
_symmetry.space_group_name_H-M   'P 1'
#
loop_
_entity.id
_entity.type
_entity.pdbx_description
1 polymer ?
#
loop_
_entity_poly.entity_id
_entity_poly.type
_entity_poly.pdbx_seq_one_letter_code
_entity_poly.pdbx_strand_id
1 'polypeptide(L)'
;MRTNKSSPMEPTYLAQHPLFDQINELRDDICIPDYCFVGGGELQSLNAWFGPAGTVTPLHHDPHHNILAQVVGKKYIRLYPSFLQDELYPYSETMLCNSSQVDLDNIDETEFPKAMELEFMDCILEEGEMLYIPPKWWHYVRSLTMSLSVSFWWSNEAESSSS
;
A
#
# COMPACT_ATOMS: atom_id res chain seq x y z
N MET A 1 34.34 3.09 -30.93
CA MET A 1 33.68 2.52 -29.74
C MET A 1 32.43 3.34 -29.43
N ARG A 2 31.24 2.82 -29.71
CA ARG A 2 29.99 3.44 -29.25
C ARG A 2 29.79 2.99 -27.80
N THR A 3 29.85 3.92 -26.86
CA THR A 3 29.47 3.68 -25.47
C THR A 3 27.96 3.45 -25.43
N ASN A 4 27.53 2.21 -25.21
CA ASN A 4 26.14 1.92 -24.85
C ASN A 4 25.91 2.53 -23.46
N LYS A 5 25.26 3.70 -23.41
CA LYS A 5 24.63 4.16 -22.17
C LYS A 5 23.46 3.22 -21.94
N SER A 6 23.59 2.28 -21.00
CA SER A 6 22.45 1.57 -20.48
C SER A 6 21.49 2.61 -19.93
N SER A 7 20.27 2.68 -20.47
CA SER A 7 19.16 3.35 -19.80
C SER A 7 19.07 2.81 -18.37
N PRO A 8 18.83 3.66 -17.35
CA PRO A 8 18.59 3.15 -16.01
C PRO A 8 17.44 2.14 -16.11
N MET A 9 17.68 0.88 -15.69
CA MET A 9 16.62 -0.13 -15.67
C MET A 9 15.53 0.37 -14.74
N GLU A 10 14.32 0.54 -15.26
CA GLU A 10 13.17 0.87 -14.43
C GLU A 10 12.98 -0.26 -13.39
N PRO A 11 12.80 0.08 -12.11
CA PRO A 11 12.62 -0.92 -11.07
C PRO A 11 11.36 -1.74 -11.35
N THR A 12 11.50 -3.05 -11.52
CA THR A 12 10.36 -3.96 -11.66
C THR A 12 9.76 -4.21 -10.29
N TYR A 13 8.45 -4.03 -10.15
CA TYR A 13 7.74 -4.23 -8.89
C TYR A 13 6.63 -5.28 -9.07
N LEU A 14 6.74 -6.41 -8.36
CA LEU A 14 5.66 -7.38 -8.23
C LEU A 14 4.73 -6.87 -7.12
N ALA A 15 3.70 -6.14 -7.51
CA ALA A 15 2.76 -5.48 -6.63
C ALA A 15 1.41 -6.20 -6.63
N GLN A 16 0.77 -6.28 -5.46
CA GLN A 16 -0.59 -6.78 -5.30
C GLN A 16 -0.86 -8.14 -5.98
N HIS A 17 0.09 -9.07 -5.86
CA HIS A 17 0.02 -10.35 -6.57
C HIS A 17 -0.39 -11.48 -5.61
N PRO A 18 -1.37 -12.34 -5.95
CA PRO A 18 -1.77 -13.50 -5.14
C PRO A 18 -0.75 -14.64 -5.25
N LEU A 19 0.50 -14.37 -4.86
CA LEU A 19 1.63 -15.28 -5.02
C LEU A 19 1.42 -16.60 -4.24
N PHE A 20 0.79 -16.51 -3.09
CA PHE A 20 0.58 -17.63 -2.17
C PHE A 20 -0.50 -18.62 -2.66
N ASP A 21 -1.39 -18.17 -3.54
CA ASP A 21 -2.34 -19.06 -4.22
C ASP A 21 -1.67 -19.82 -5.38
N GLN A 22 -0.54 -19.28 -5.88
CA GLN A 22 0.22 -19.88 -6.98
C GLN A 22 1.30 -20.83 -6.49
N ILE A 23 1.91 -20.53 -5.34
CA ILE A 23 3.02 -21.29 -4.76
C ILE A 23 2.64 -21.69 -3.34
N ASN A 24 2.03 -22.87 -3.21
CA ASN A 24 1.51 -23.37 -1.94
C ASN A 24 2.59 -23.53 -0.87
N GLU A 25 3.83 -23.84 -1.25
CA GLU A 25 4.93 -23.97 -0.30
C GLU A 25 5.21 -22.64 0.44
N LEU A 26 5.06 -21.50 -0.24
CA LEU A 26 5.18 -20.18 0.40
C LEU A 26 3.97 -19.86 1.28
N ARG A 27 2.81 -20.47 1.01
CA ARG A 27 1.60 -20.28 1.83
C ARG A 27 1.76 -20.94 3.20
N ASP A 28 2.52 -22.02 3.29
CA ASP A 28 2.81 -22.74 4.54
C ASP A 28 3.75 -21.94 5.47
N ASP A 29 4.51 -20.98 4.93
CA ASP A 29 5.44 -20.14 5.68
C ASP A 29 4.76 -18.95 6.40
N ILE A 30 3.46 -18.72 6.17
CA ILE A 30 2.72 -17.59 6.74
C ILE A 30 1.41 -18.02 7.41
N CYS A 31 1.06 -17.32 8.49
CA CYS A 31 -0.24 -17.42 9.12
C CYS A 31 -1.06 -16.16 8.84
N ILE A 32 -2.39 -16.32 8.78
CA ILE A 32 -3.30 -15.17 8.76
C ILE A 32 -3.36 -14.64 10.21
N PRO A 33 -3.12 -13.34 10.45
CA PRO A 33 -3.23 -12.78 11.79
C PRO A 33 -4.64 -12.95 12.37
N ASP A 34 -4.75 -13.40 13.63
CA ASP A 34 -6.05 -13.63 14.29
C ASP A 34 -6.95 -12.37 14.29
N TYR A 35 -6.33 -11.19 14.27
CA TYR A 35 -7.03 -9.90 14.17
C TYR A 35 -7.94 -9.78 12.95
N CYS A 36 -7.63 -10.46 11.85
CA CYS A 36 -8.45 -10.45 10.64
C CYS A 36 -9.84 -11.09 10.84
N PHE A 37 -10.03 -11.89 11.88
CA PHE A 37 -11.29 -12.56 12.19
C PHE A 37 -12.09 -11.87 13.30
N VAL A 38 -11.52 -10.85 13.94
CA VAL A 38 -12.19 -10.11 15.03
C VAL A 38 -13.44 -9.41 14.49
N GLY A 39 -14.57 -9.54 15.20
CA GLY A 39 -15.83 -8.93 14.79
C GLY A 39 -16.55 -9.63 13.64
N GLY A 40 -16.13 -10.84 13.27
CA GLY A 40 -16.70 -11.59 12.14
C GLY A 40 -16.06 -11.24 10.80
N GLY A 41 -14.79 -10.80 10.82
CA GLY A 41 -14.05 -10.49 9.62
C GLY A 41 -13.78 -11.72 8.74
N GLU A 42 -13.90 -11.52 7.43
CA GLU A 42 -13.65 -12.53 6.41
C GLU A 42 -12.51 -12.09 5.51
N LEU A 43 -11.49 -12.96 5.39
CA LEU A 43 -10.36 -12.71 4.52
C LEU A 43 -10.82 -12.60 3.06
N GLN A 44 -10.47 -11.48 2.43
CA GLN A 44 -10.81 -11.18 1.04
C GLN A 44 -9.65 -11.54 0.10
N SER A 45 -8.43 -11.13 0.46
CA SER A 45 -7.25 -11.44 -0.36
C SER A 45 -5.97 -11.45 0.46
N LEU A 46 -4.98 -12.15 -0.11
CA LEU A 46 -3.63 -12.26 0.43
C LEU A 46 -2.65 -11.95 -0.69
N ASN A 47 -1.98 -10.80 -0.61
CA ASN A 47 -1.12 -10.34 -1.71
C ASN A 47 0.34 -10.18 -1.27
N ALA A 48 1.24 -10.56 -2.15
CA ALA A 48 2.67 -10.33 -2.03
C ALA A 48 3.07 -9.02 -2.72
N TRP A 49 4.02 -8.32 -2.10
CA TRP A 49 4.63 -7.10 -2.60
C TRP A 49 6.14 -7.27 -2.60
N PHE A 50 6.73 -7.54 -3.76
CA PHE A 50 8.15 -7.85 -3.89
C PHE A 50 8.85 -6.95 -4.91
N GLY A 51 9.90 -6.25 -4.49
CA GLY A 51 10.64 -5.39 -5.40
C GLY A 51 11.94 -4.83 -4.81
N PRO A 52 12.77 -4.19 -5.67
CA PRO A 52 14.01 -3.55 -5.25
C PRO A 52 13.76 -2.31 -4.38
N ALA A 53 14.84 -1.77 -3.81
CA ALA A 53 14.82 -0.47 -3.17
C ALA A 53 14.33 0.61 -4.16
N GLY A 54 13.52 1.54 -3.68
CA GLY A 54 12.98 2.65 -4.46
C GLY A 54 11.64 2.38 -5.12
N THR A 55 11.06 1.18 -5.05
CA THR A 55 9.67 0.97 -5.51
C THR A 55 8.70 1.83 -4.69
N VAL A 56 7.71 2.38 -5.38
CA VAL A 56 6.69 3.27 -4.83
C VAL A 56 5.32 2.72 -5.17
N THR A 57 4.45 2.67 -4.16
CA THR A 57 3.00 2.63 -4.36
C THR A 57 2.49 4.05 -4.07
N PRO A 58 1.99 4.77 -5.09
CA PRO A 58 1.48 6.13 -4.93
C PRO A 58 0.37 6.23 -3.88
N LEU A 59 0.09 7.46 -3.44
CA LEU A 59 -0.91 7.69 -2.41
C LEU A 59 -2.31 7.25 -2.89
N HIS A 60 -2.88 6.27 -2.20
CA HIS A 60 -4.19 5.68 -2.54
C HIS A 60 -4.88 5.17 -1.28
N HIS A 61 -6.13 4.74 -1.39
CA HIS A 61 -6.81 4.02 -0.33
C HIS A 61 -7.49 2.75 -0.84
N ASP A 62 -7.70 1.80 0.06
CA ASP A 62 -8.41 0.56 -0.21
C ASP A 62 -9.75 0.52 0.55
N PRO A 63 -10.76 -0.21 0.06
CA PRO A 63 -12.03 -0.35 0.75
C PRO A 63 -11.98 -1.36 1.92
N HIS A 64 -10.90 -2.14 2.02
CA HIS A 64 -10.75 -3.23 2.98
C HIS A 64 -9.97 -2.80 4.22
N HIS A 65 -10.15 -3.54 5.32
CA HIS A 65 -9.14 -3.55 6.36
C HIS A 65 -7.88 -4.21 5.82
N ASN A 66 -6.70 -3.72 6.21
CA ASN A 66 -5.44 -4.27 5.76
C ASN A 66 -4.43 -4.41 6.90
N ILE A 67 -3.79 -5.56 7.01
CA ILE A 67 -2.55 -5.72 7.77
C ILE A 67 -1.44 -5.91 6.75
N LEU A 68 -0.49 -4.97 6.72
CA LEU A 68 0.73 -5.09 5.94
C LEU A 68 1.84 -5.62 6.85
N ALA A 69 2.21 -6.89 6.66
CA ALA A 69 3.32 -7.54 7.36
C ALA A 69 4.61 -7.40 6.55
N GLN A 70 5.68 -6.93 7.19
CA GLN A 70 6.98 -6.76 6.54
C GLN A 70 7.85 -7.99 6.79
N VAL A 71 8.24 -8.68 5.72
CA VAL A 71 9.00 -9.95 5.80
C VAL A 71 10.48 -9.71 5.56
N VAL A 72 10.83 -8.94 4.53
CA VAL A 72 12.22 -8.59 4.19
C VAL A 72 12.32 -7.10 3.93
N GLY A 73 13.37 -6.46 4.42
CA GLY A 73 13.67 -5.06 4.18
C GLY A 73 12.81 -4.08 4.96
N LYS A 74 12.86 -2.82 4.54
CA LYS A 74 12.20 -1.69 5.20
C LYS A 74 11.34 -0.89 4.23
N LYS A 75 10.19 -0.42 4.70
CA LYS A 75 9.31 0.49 3.94
C LYS A 75 9.03 1.75 4.73
N TYR A 76 9.18 2.91 4.09
CA TYR A 76 8.57 4.14 4.57
C TYR A 76 7.09 4.13 4.19
N ILE A 77 6.22 4.42 5.15
CA ILE A 77 4.78 4.49 4.94
C ILE A 77 4.28 5.81 5.50
N ARG A 78 3.52 6.55 4.69
CA ARG A 78 2.79 7.74 5.11
C ARG A 78 1.29 7.47 5.06
N LEU A 79 0.57 7.89 6.09
CA LEU A 79 -0.85 7.65 6.31
C LEU A 79 -1.60 8.96 6.51
N TYR A 80 -2.72 9.11 5.81
CA TYR A 80 -3.68 10.17 6.05
C TYR A 80 -5.05 9.56 6.37
N PRO A 81 -5.76 10.09 7.38
CA PRO A 81 -7.09 9.62 7.71
C PRO A 81 -8.09 9.89 6.58
N SER A 82 -9.11 9.02 6.47
CA SER A 82 -10.09 9.04 5.38
C SER A 82 -10.87 10.36 5.24
N PHE A 83 -11.01 11.13 6.32
CA PHE A 83 -11.72 12.42 6.30
C PHE A 83 -10.95 13.53 5.57
N LEU A 84 -9.68 13.33 5.22
CA LEU A 84 -8.88 14.27 4.42
C LEU A 84 -8.97 14.04 2.90
N GLN A 85 -9.89 13.18 2.44
CA GLN A 85 -9.98 12.78 1.03
C GLN A 85 -10.08 13.97 0.06
N ASP A 86 -10.79 15.05 0.44
CA ASP A 86 -11.05 16.18 -0.45
C ASP A 86 -9.79 17.03 -0.65
N GLU A 87 -8.89 17.02 0.33
CA GLU A 87 -7.59 17.70 0.32
C GLU A 87 -6.47 16.85 -0.28
N LEU A 88 -6.75 15.57 -0.57
CA LEU A 88 -5.81 14.64 -1.20
C LEU A 88 -6.01 14.49 -2.71
N TYR A 89 -6.86 15.33 -3.30
CA TYR A 89 -7.03 15.46 -4.75
C TYR A 89 -7.18 14.11 -5.49
N PRO A 90 -8.20 13.29 -5.13
CA PRO A 90 -8.49 12.05 -5.86
C PRO A 90 -8.73 12.33 -7.34
N TYR A 91 -8.44 11.36 -8.19
CA TYR A 91 -8.89 11.45 -9.59
C TYR A 91 -10.42 11.49 -9.65
N SER A 92 -10.96 12.31 -10.57
CA SER A 92 -12.41 12.43 -10.77
C SER A 92 -13.01 11.24 -11.53
N GLU A 93 -12.17 10.47 -12.22
CA GLU A 93 -12.57 9.25 -12.92
C GLU A 93 -12.93 8.16 -11.91
N THR A 94 -14.11 7.55 -12.05
CA THR A 94 -14.66 6.60 -11.07
C THR A 94 -13.77 5.39 -10.80
N MET A 95 -12.93 4.98 -11.75
CA MET A 95 -12.02 3.84 -11.60
C MET A 95 -10.72 4.21 -10.87
N LEU A 96 -10.42 5.49 -10.70
CA LEU A 96 -9.19 6.01 -10.11
C LEU A 96 -9.44 6.91 -8.90
N CYS A 97 -10.70 7.04 -8.47
CA CYS A 97 -11.08 7.93 -7.37
C CYS A 97 -10.47 7.54 -6.02
N ASN A 98 -9.93 6.31 -5.92
CA ASN A 98 -9.19 5.85 -4.76
C ASN A 98 -7.69 6.18 -4.81
N SER A 99 -7.21 6.82 -5.87
CA SER A 99 -5.82 7.23 -6.07
C SER A 99 -5.71 8.75 -6.08
N SER A 100 -4.67 9.27 -5.45
CA SER A 100 -4.40 10.70 -5.36
C SER A 100 -3.63 11.16 -6.60
N GLN A 101 -3.92 12.38 -7.06
CA GLN A 101 -3.12 13.06 -8.07
C GLN A 101 -1.80 13.60 -7.51
N VAL A 102 -1.68 13.69 -6.18
CA VAL A 102 -0.50 14.27 -5.51
C VAL A 102 0.66 13.27 -5.53
N ASP A 103 1.71 13.61 -6.26
CA ASP A 103 3.00 12.93 -6.13
C ASP A 103 3.71 13.42 -4.86
N LEU A 104 3.67 12.61 -3.79
CA LEU A 104 4.31 12.96 -2.52
C LEU A 104 5.84 13.06 -2.59
N ASP A 105 6.46 12.54 -3.65
CA ASP A 105 7.90 12.67 -3.86
C ASP A 105 8.31 13.98 -4.52
N ASN A 106 7.35 14.66 -5.16
CA ASN A 106 7.55 15.91 -5.86
C ASN A 106 6.22 16.68 -5.98
N ILE A 107 5.72 17.19 -4.86
CA ILE A 107 4.43 17.87 -4.78
C ILE A 107 4.49 19.17 -5.60
N ASP A 108 3.57 19.33 -6.55
CA ASP A 108 3.33 20.63 -7.18
C ASP A 108 2.52 21.51 -6.22
N GLU A 109 3.21 22.40 -5.52
CA GLU A 109 2.61 23.32 -4.54
C GLU A 109 1.60 24.29 -5.17
N THR A 110 1.69 24.53 -6.48
CA THR A 110 0.77 25.44 -7.18
C THR A 110 -0.53 24.74 -7.54
N GLU A 111 -0.47 23.45 -7.88
CA GLU A 111 -1.63 22.63 -8.23
C GLU A 111 -2.30 22.02 -6.99
N PHE A 112 -1.51 21.61 -5.99
CA PHE A 112 -1.97 20.89 -4.80
C PHE A 112 -1.64 21.61 -3.47
N PRO A 113 -1.97 22.91 -3.32
CA PRO A 113 -1.54 23.70 -2.16
C PRO A 113 -2.04 23.15 -0.81
N LYS A 114 -3.23 22.53 -0.78
CA LYS A 114 -3.77 21.98 0.47
C LYS A 114 -2.98 20.79 0.99
N ALA A 115 -2.38 19.99 0.10
CA ALA A 115 -1.65 18.78 0.48
C ALA A 115 -0.42 19.08 1.35
N MET A 116 0.13 20.29 1.27
CA MET A 116 1.30 20.75 2.02
C MET A 116 1.03 20.97 3.51
N GLU A 117 -0.23 21.24 3.89
CA GLU A 117 -0.62 21.61 5.25
C GLU A 117 -1.26 20.45 6.02
N LEU A 118 -1.44 19.30 5.38
CA LEU A 118 -2.12 18.17 5.97
C LEU A 118 -1.25 17.48 7.01
N GLU A 119 -1.84 17.25 8.19
CA GLU A 119 -1.26 16.36 9.19
C GLU A 119 -1.32 14.91 8.69
N PHE A 120 -0.21 14.20 8.86
CA PHE A 120 -0.08 12.79 8.53
C PHE A 120 0.59 12.03 9.66
N MET A 121 0.42 10.72 9.65
CA MET A 121 1.25 9.81 10.41
C MET A 121 2.21 9.11 9.47
N ASP A 122 3.41 8.81 9.93
CA ASP A 122 4.35 8.00 9.18
C ASP A 122 5.11 7.02 10.06
N CYS A 123 5.66 6.00 9.43
CA CYS A 123 6.54 5.06 10.06
C CYS A 123 7.54 4.47 9.06
N ILE A 124 8.61 3.90 9.60
CA ILE A 124 9.43 2.92 8.89
C ILE A 124 8.98 1.56 9.40
N LEU A 125 8.34 0.78 8.53
CA LEU A 125 7.95 -0.59 8.82
C LEU A 125 9.16 -1.50 8.57
N GLU A 126 9.62 -2.18 9.61
CA GLU A 126 10.80 -3.07 9.60
C GLU A 126 10.42 -4.56 9.61
N GLU A 127 11.40 -5.42 9.31
CA GLU A 127 11.23 -6.88 9.28
C GLU A 127 10.62 -7.42 10.59
N GLY A 128 9.57 -8.23 10.46
CA GLY A 128 8.84 -8.81 11.59
C GLY A 128 7.72 -7.92 12.14
N GLU A 129 7.60 -6.68 11.69
CA GLU A 129 6.52 -5.78 12.09
C GLU A 129 5.28 -5.92 11.19
N MET A 130 4.14 -5.49 11.74
CA MET A 130 2.87 -5.40 11.04
C MET A 130 2.26 -4.02 11.22
N LEU A 131 1.78 -3.44 10.13
CA LEU A 131 1.01 -2.20 10.14
C LEU A 131 -0.45 -2.49 9.83
N TYR A 132 -1.35 -2.10 10.73
CA TYR A 132 -2.78 -2.07 10.45
C TYR A 132 -3.15 -0.76 9.74
N ILE A 133 -3.79 -0.86 8.58
CA ILE A 133 -4.31 0.25 7.78
C ILE A 133 -5.84 0.11 7.75
N PRO A 134 -6.59 1.04 8.37
CA PRO A 134 -8.04 0.99 8.37
C PRO A 134 -8.64 1.19 6.96
N PRO A 135 -9.88 0.73 6.73
CA PRO A 135 -10.59 0.98 5.47
C PRO A 135 -10.60 2.47 5.11
N LYS A 136 -10.37 2.76 3.83
CA LYS A 136 -10.33 4.11 3.22
C LYS A 136 -9.25 5.04 3.77
N TRP A 137 -8.31 4.54 4.57
CA TRP A 137 -7.14 5.32 4.94
C TRP A 137 -6.19 5.43 3.77
N TRP A 138 -5.82 6.67 3.48
CA TRP A 138 -4.91 7.00 2.41
C TRP A 138 -3.49 6.65 2.84
N HIS A 139 -2.78 5.91 2.01
CA HIS A 139 -1.46 5.44 2.33
C HIS A 139 -0.53 5.48 1.11
N TYR A 140 0.68 5.97 1.35
CA TYR A 140 1.79 5.99 0.40
C TYR A 140 2.88 5.08 0.94
N VAL A 141 3.51 4.30 0.07
CA VAL A 141 4.50 3.30 0.46
C VAL A 141 5.73 3.41 -0.42
N ARG A 142 6.91 3.51 0.19
CA ARG A 142 8.21 3.48 -0.49
C ARG A 142 9.12 2.43 0.13
N SER A 143 9.64 1.53 -0.71
CA SER A 143 10.66 0.57 -0.28
C SER A 143 12.00 1.27 -0.10
N LEU A 144 12.55 1.25 1.12
CA LEU A 144 13.86 1.85 1.45
C LEU A 144 15.01 0.89 1.12
N THR A 145 14.72 -0.41 1.08
CA THR A 145 15.63 -1.50 0.70
C THR A 145 14.94 -2.43 -0.31
N MET A 146 15.65 -3.44 -0.82
CA MET A 146 14.96 -4.62 -1.38
C MET A 146 13.92 -5.10 -0.35
N SER A 147 12.69 -5.34 -0.80
CA SER A 147 11.56 -5.49 0.11
C SER A 147 10.61 -6.61 -0.32
N LEU A 148 10.15 -7.38 0.67
CA LEU A 148 9.03 -8.31 0.57
C LEU A 148 8.05 -8.02 1.71
N SER A 149 6.78 -7.76 1.36
CA SER A 149 5.69 -7.63 2.33
C SER A 149 4.50 -8.49 1.92
N VAL A 150 3.67 -8.83 2.90
CA VAL A 150 2.42 -9.56 2.71
C VAL A 150 1.28 -8.69 3.23
N SER A 151 0.29 -8.41 2.39
CA SER A 151 -0.93 -7.71 2.79
C SER A 151 -2.07 -8.70 2.98
N PHE A 152 -2.72 -8.64 4.14
CA PHE A 152 -3.90 -9.42 4.49
C PHE A 152 -5.12 -8.49 4.45
N TRP A 153 -5.97 -8.64 3.44
CA TRP A 153 -7.19 -7.84 3.31
C TRP A 153 -8.38 -8.61 3.84
N TRP A 154 -9.20 -7.97 4.67
CA TRP A 154 -10.46 -8.54 5.16
C TRP A 154 -11.57 -7.50 5.22
N SER A 155 -12.82 -7.97 5.27
CA SER A 155 -14.03 -7.16 5.40
C SER A 155 -15.03 -7.84 6.32
N ASN A 156 -15.97 -7.09 6.86
CA ASN A 156 -17.13 -7.66 7.57
C ASN A 156 -18.35 -7.72 6.62
N GLU A 157 -19.14 -8.79 6.66
CA GLU A 157 -20.38 -8.91 5.86
C GLU A 157 -21.36 -7.74 6.08
N ALA A 158 -21.34 -7.10 7.25
CA ALA A 158 -22.22 -5.98 7.55
C ALA A 158 -21.90 -4.69 6.75
N GLU A 159 -20.62 -4.47 6.41
CA GLU A 159 -20.18 -3.24 5.73
C GLU A 159 -20.44 -3.28 4.21
N SER A 160 -20.55 -4.46 3.62
CA SER A 160 -20.87 -4.63 2.19
C SER A 160 -22.32 -4.28 1.84
N SER A 161 -23.20 -4.21 2.85
CA SER A 161 -24.64 -3.93 2.70
C SER A 161 -25.02 -2.44 2.79
N SER A 162 -24.04 -1.55 3.04
CA SER A 162 -24.26 -0.11 3.22
C SER A 162 -23.54 0.79 2.20
N SER A 163 -23.18 0.23 1.04
CA SER A 163 -22.68 0.98 -0.13
C SER A 163 -23.79 1.34 -1.11
#